data_AF-A0A957IM36-F1
#
_entry.id   AF-A0A957IM36-F1
#
_cell.length_a   1.000
_cell.length_b   1.000
_cell.length_c   1.000
_cell.angle_alpha   90.00
_cell.angle_beta   90.00
_cell.angle_gamma   90.00
#
_symmetry.space_group_name_H-M   'P 1'
#
loop_
_entity.id
_entity.type
_entity.pdbx_description
1 polymer ?
#
loop_
_entity_poly.entity_id
_entity_poly.type
_entity_poly.pdbx_seq_one_letter_code
_entity_poly.pdbx_strand_id
1 'polypeptide(L)'
;MTETLKKNRTQIVVLAVLLLLFVSASQSMELSDWAITVLRGLSVGALTFLVAAGFSLILGLMDVLNLAHGELFMLGAYVGWTVYVRPDTFVDVLAPIAFLGVGLALIPVLRPFLARLSIPPKLTQFWPWVGLLLALVVLAVTLPKYPITIWDAEEYAASPSTFSLAMSQGTLVLPEAVAGETSPILLLGGILLGGLLLAVAIIGFGLRRETAVATTSLPKSPLIIAGVLLAVGLVAYFGNDSLTNSLAGMNTTALFFIAMLVATLTGALLGAGIESMLIRPLYDRPIYQIMLTLGLSFIGIETVRAIWGRPEFTMPKPALFAATGAGCEKEIVNFWERIANQCSTVFLFDGRVRTYNEIFVILVGVIVLIAVWMLLQRTRIGMIIRAGVQDSDMVEALGINVRRVFTFVFALGVGLAALGGVLAGPSLGLSNGMGTQVLLLALIALAIGGLTSFPGAAAGAVLVGLLQQFIIKYGQIGINLPFLAEPFKPSPPLVPASTVLLMVIILLILPQGLFGRKE
;
A
#
# COMPACT_ATOMS: atom_id res chain seq x y z
N MET A 1 -9.55 -26.35 -32.11
CA MET A 1 -8.16 -26.02 -31.75
C MET A 1 -7.49 -25.07 -32.75
N THR A 2 -7.79 -25.16 -34.05
CA THR A 2 -7.17 -24.33 -35.11
C THR A 2 -7.63 -22.86 -35.15
N GLU A 3 -8.88 -22.54 -34.77
CA GLU A 3 -9.35 -21.14 -34.75
C GLU A 3 -8.79 -20.32 -33.58
N THR A 4 -8.72 -20.91 -32.38
CA THR A 4 -8.11 -20.27 -31.19
C THR A 4 -6.62 -19.99 -31.39
N LEU A 5 -5.90 -20.89 -32.08
CA LEU A 5 -4.50 -20.72 -32.46
C LEU A 5 -4.31 -19.59 -33.48
N LYS A 6 -5.20 -19.46 -34.47
CA LYS A 6 -5.13 -18.36 -35.45
C LYS A 6 -5.42 -17.00 -34.80
N LYS A 7 -6.41 -16.93 -33.90
CA LYS A 7 -6.80 -15.68 -33.21
C LYS A 7 -5.69 -15.12 -32.30
N ASN A 8 -4.92 -16.00 -31.65
CA ASN A 8 -3.89 -15.61 -30.69
C ASN A 8 -2.46 -15.81 -31.21
N ARG A 9 -2.27 -15.96 -32.54
CA ARG A 9 -0.97 -16.31 -33.14
C ARG A 9 0.16 -15.36 -32.74
N THR A 10 -0.09 -14.05 -32.77
CA THR A 10 0.92 -13.04 -32.41
C THR A 10 1.32 -13.13 -30.94
N GLN A 11 0.37 -13.30 -30.03
CA GLN A 11 0.64 -13.48 -28.59
C GLN A 11 1.47 -14.74 -28.35
N ILE A 12 1.13 -15.86 -28.99
CA ILE A 12 1.87 -17.13 -28.84
C ILE A 12 3.29 -16.99 -29.39
N VAL A 13 3.47 -16.33 -30.54
CA VAL A 13 4.80 -16.08 -31.12
C VAL A 13 5.63 -15.19 -30.20
N VAL A 14 5.06 -14.11 -29.65
CA VAL A 14 5.77 -13.24 -28.71
C VAL A 14 6.18 -13.99 -27.45
N LEU A 15 5.27 -14.78 -26.85
CA LEU A 15 5.60 -15.60 -25.67
C LEU A 15 6.66 -16.65 -25.99
N ALA A 16 6.61 -17.27 -27.17
CA ALA A 16 7.63 -18.23 -27.61
C ALA A 16 9.00 -17.57 -27.81
N VAL A 17 9.04 -16.36 -28.39
CA VAL A 17 10.27 -15.57 -28.53
C VAL A 17 10.83 -15.18 -27.17
N LEU A 18 9.99 -14.69 -26.25
CA LEU A 18 10.42 -14.35 -24.89
C LEU A 18 10.97 -15.59 -24.17
N LEU A 19 10.27 -16.72 -24.26
CA LEU A 19 10.72 -17.98 -23.68
C LEU A 19 12.05 -18.43 -24.29
N LEU A 20 12.21 -18.32 -25.61
CA LEU A 20 13.46 -18.63 -26.28
C LEU A 20 14.60 -17.71 -25.83
N LEU A 21 14.34 -16.42 -25.65
CA LEU A 21 15.32 -15.46 -25.11
C LEU A 21 15.70 -15.78 -23.65
N PHE A 22 14.74 -16.17 -22.81
CA PHE A 22 15.04 -16.59 -21.43
C PHE A 22 15.83 -17.90 -21.39
N VAL A 23 15.51 -18.85 -22.26
CA VAL A 23 16.25 -20.11 -22.37
C VAL A 23 17.66 -19.85 -22.89
N SER A 24 17.82 -19.04 -23.93
CA SER A 24 19.16 -18.71 -24.46
C SER A 24 20.01 -17.97 -23.43
N ALA A 25 19.41 -17.07 -22.67
CA ALA A 25 20.06 -16.44 -21.53
C ALA A 25 20.56 -17.53 -20.55
N SER A 26 19.68 -18.43 -20.09
CA SER A 26 20.00 -19.42 -19.07
C SER A 26 21.19 -20.36 -19.38
N GLN A 27 21.57 -20.54 -20.66
CA GLN A 27 22.65 -21.44 -21.08
C GLN A 27 24.03 -21.10 -20.48
N SER A 28 24.22 -19.84 -20.07
CA SER A 28 25.48 -19.35 -19.50
C SER A 28 25.55 -19.44 -17.96
N MET A 29 24.51 -19.98 -17.31
CA MET A 29 24.36 -19.96 -15.85
C MET A 29 24.43 -21.35 -15.25
N GLU A 30 25.01 -21.47 -14.05
CA GLU A 30 24.87 -22.69 -13.24
C GLU A 30 23.41 -22.91 -12.83
N LEU A 31 23.02 -24.17 -12.59
CA LEU A 31 21.65 -24.54 -12.23
C LEU A 31 21.19 -23.83 -10.93
N SER A 32 22.10 -23.69 -9.96
CA SER A 32 21.89 -22.99 -8.69
C SER A 32 21.57 -21.51 -8.91
N ASP A 33 22.40 -20.85 -9.71
CA ASP A 33 22.29 -19.44 -10.06
C ASP A 33 21.02 -19.15 -10.87
N TRP A 34 20.69 -20.03 -11.83
CA TRP A 34 19.45 -19.93 -12.58
C TRP A 34 18.23 -20.04 -11.66
N ALA A 35 18.18 -21.07 -10.81
CA ALA A 35 17.05 -21.28 -9.90
C ALA A 35 16.87 -20.11 -8.92
N ILE A 36 17.96 -19.61 -8.33
CA ILE A 36 17.93 -18.45 -7.43
C ILE A 36 17.48 -17.19 -8.18
N THR A 37 17.95 -16.98 -9.41
CA THR A 37 17.60 -15.80 -10.22
C THR A 37 16.12 -15.81 -10.59
N VAL A 38 15.57 -16.98 -10.94
CA VAL A 38 14.13 -17.14 -11.19
C VAL A 38 13.32 -16.84 -9.92
N LEU A 39 13.70 -17.39 -8.76
CA LEU A 39 13.02 -17.12 -7.49
C LEU A 39 13.10 -15.63 -7.10
N ARG A 40 14.25 -14.98 -7.28
CA ARG A 40 14.38 -13.53 -7.09
C ARG A 40 13.47 -12.76 -8.03
N GLY A 41 13.40 -13.18 -9.30
CA GLY A 41 12.55 -12.53 -10.30
C GLY A 41 11.08 -12.64 -9.96
N LEU A 42 10.65 -13.81 -9.48
CA LEU A 42 9.31 -14.03 -8.95
C LEU A 42 9.02 -13.21 -7.70
N SER A 43 10.00 -13.03 -6.80
CA SER A 43 9.88 -12.18 -5.62
C SER A 43 9.64 -10.71 -5.97
N VAL A 44 10.49 -10.16 -6.86
CA VAL A 44 10.33 -8.79 -7.36
C VAL A 44 9.03 -8.64 -8.16
N GLY A 45 8.69 -9.66 -8.95
CA GLY A 45 7.43 -9.73 -9.67
C GLY A 45 6.21 -9.77 -8.74
N ALA A 46 6.27 -10.44 -7.60
CA ALA A 46 5.22 -10.47 -6.60
C ALA A 46 5.00 -9.10 -5.95
N LEU A 47 6.07 -8.39 -5.57
CA LEU A 47 5.96 -7.01 -5.03
C LEU A 47 5.40 -6.05 -6.07
N THR A 48 5.90 -6.14 -7.31
CA THR A 48 5.41 -5.32 -8.43
C THR A 48 3.95 -5.64 -8.74
N PHE A 49 3.56 -6.91 -8.66
CA PHE A 49 2.19 -7.37 -8.86
C PHE A 49 1.23 -6.79 -7.82
N LEU A 50 1.61 -6.68 -6.54
CA LEU A 50 0.72 -6.11 -5.51
C LEU A 50 0.30 -4.67 -5.87
N VAL A 51 1.24 -3.87 -6.37
CA VAL A 51 0.97 -2.50 -6.84
C VAL A 51 0.24 -2.49 -8.18
N ALA A 52 0.70 -3.30 -9.15
CA ALA A 52 0.08 -3.38 -10.48
C ALA A 52 -1.37 -3.89 -10.42
N ALA A 53 -1.66 -4.83 -9.52
CA ALA A 53 -3.00 -5.35 -9.28
C ALA A 53 -3.94 -4.26 -8.75
N GLY A 54 -3.49 -3.50 -7.74
CA GLY A 54 -4.26 -2.39 -7.20
C GLY A 54 -4.53 -1.32 -8.25
N PHE A 55 -3.52 -0.98 -9.06
CA PHE A 55 -3.66 -0.05 -10.16
C PHE A 55 -4.60 -0.56 -11.27
N SER A 56 -4.47 -1.83 -11.68
CA SER A 56 -5.32 -2.47 -12.70
C SER A 56 -6.79 -2.50 -12.28
N LEU A 57 -7.06 -2.77 -11.01
CA LEU A 57 -8.40 -2.74 -10.44
C LEU A 57 -9.03 -1.35 -10.54
N ILE A 58 -8.28 -0.31 -10.17
CA ILE A 58 -8.77 1.07 -10.19
C ILE A 58 -8.99 1.54 -11.63
N LEU A 59 -7.97 1.36 -12.48
CA LEU A 59 -8.02 1.80 -13.87
C LEU A 59 -9.06 1.02 -14.67
N GLY A 60 -9.06 -0.31 -14.58
CA GLY A 60 -9.95 -1.16 -15.38
C GLY A 60 -11.43 -1.10 -14.99
N LEU A 61 -11.78 -0.37 -13.93
CA LEU A 61 -13.16 -0.20 -13.50
C LEU A 61 -13.64 1.25 -13.54
N MET A 62 -12.77 2.23 -13.34
CA MET A 62 -13.17 3.64 -13.25
C MET A 62 -12.48 4.53 -14.27
N ASP A 63 -11.57 3.99 -15.08
CA ASP A 63 -10.72 4.75 -16.02
C ASP A 63 -9.95 5.91 -15.35
N VAL A 64 -9.68 5.79 -14.04
CA VAL A 64 -8.91 6.77 -13.27
C VAL A 64 -7.45 6.37 -13.20
N LEU A 65 -6.59 7.22 -13.73
CA LEU A 65 -5.14 7.10 -13.60
C LEU A 65 -4.66 7.74 -12.28
N ASN A 66 -4.38 6.93 -11.26
CA ASN A 66 -3.89 7.42 -9.98
C ASN A 66 -2.36 7.44 -9.91
N LEU A 67 -1.73 8.58 -10.20
CA LEU A 67 -0.28 8.73 -10.12
C LEU A 67 0.27 8.73 -8.68
N ALA A 68 -0.57 8.91 -7.65
CA ALA A 68 -0.15 8.81 -6.25
C ALA A 68 -0.06 7.36 -5.73
N HIS A 69 -0.39 6.37 -6.56
CA HIS A 69 -0.49 4.98 -6.11
C HIS A 69 0.83 4.42 -5.55
N GLY A 70 1.97 4.82 -6.14
CA GLY A 70 3.30 4.45 -5.62
C GLY A 70 3.60 5.06 -4.26
N GLU A 71 3.15 6.29 -4.01
CA GLU A 71 3.36 6.95 -2.72
C GLU A 71 2.51 6.31 -1.62
N LEU A 72 1.37 5.71 -1.96
CA LEU A 72 0.57 4.92 -1.03
C LEU A 72 1.24 3.58 -0.68
N PHE A 73 1.97 2.97 -1.62
CA PHE A 73 2.87 1.85 -1.34
C PHE A 73 3.97 2.27 -0.36
N MET A 74 4.61 3.42 -0.59
CA MET A 74 5.65 3.96 0.30
C MET A 74 5.09 4.23 1.71
N LEU A 75 3.96 4.94 1.82
CA LEU A 75 3.30 5.20 3.10
C LEU A 75 2.96 3.91 3.84
N GLY A 76 2.52 2.87 3.13
CA GLY A 76 2.35 1.54 3.70
C GLY A 76 3.62 1.02 4.36
N ALA A 77 4.76 1.08 3.67
CA ALA A 77 6.07 0.66 4.20
C ALA A 77 6.45 1.39 5.50
N TYR A 78 6.29 2.72 5.53
CA TYR A 78 6.63 3.55 6.70
C TYR A 78 5.68 3.34 7.88
N VAL A 79 4.37 3.19 7.63
CA VAL A 79 3.40 2.83 8.67
C VAL A 79 3.70 1.44 9.23
N GLY A 80 3.99 0.45 8.37
CA GLY A 80 4.36 -0.88 8.81
C GLY A 80 5.65 -0.91 9.62
N TRP A 81 6.66 -0.14 9.21
CA TRP A 81 7.88 0.04 10.00
C TRP A 81 7.59 0.65 11.36
N THR A 82 6.73 1.67 11.44
CA THR A 82 6.35 2.32 12.69
C THR A 82 5.69 1.32 13.65
N VAL A 83 4.70 0.56 13.20
CA VAL A 83 4.03 -0.46 14.03
C VAL A 83 4.99 -1.56 14.47
N TYR A 84 5.94 -1.93 13.62
CA TYR A 84 6.87 -3.03 13.88
C TYR A 84 8.01 -2.63 14.83
N VAL A 85 8.62 -1.47 14.64
CA VAL A 85 9.80 -1.00 15.40
C VAL A 85 9.41 -0.14 16.60
N ARG A 86 8.37 0.68 16.47
CA ARG A 86 7.91 1.63 17.49
C ARG A 86 6.41 1.44 17.77
N PRO A 87 6.02 0.30 18.38
CA PRO A 87 4.63 0.03 18.70
C PRO A 87 4.03 1.05 19.69
N ASP A 88 4.87 1.70 20.50
CA ASP A 88 4.52 2.84 21.36
C ASP A 88 3.95 4.00 20.54
N THR A 89 4.68 4.47 19.51
CA THR A 89 4.21 5.55 18.62
C THR A 89 2.89 5.17 17.95
N PHE A 90 2.72 3.91 17.57
CA PHE A 90 1.47 3.43 16.98
C PHE A 90 0.29 3.56 17.95
N VAL A 91 0.45 3.09 19.20
CA VAL A 91 -0.60 3.17 20.23
C VAL A 91 -0.92 4.63 20.57
N ASP A 92 0.09 5.48 20.69
CA ASP A 92 -0.07 6.92 20.97
C ASP A 92 -0.96 7.61 19.94
N VAL A 93 -0.79 7.29 18.66
CA VAL A 93 -1.51 7.90 17.54
C VAL A 93 -2.93 7.36 17.37
N LEU A 94 -3.25 6.17 17.89
CA LEU A 94 -4.60 5.59 17.79
C LEU A 94 -5.66 6.47 18.44
N ALA A 95 -5.39 7.01 19.63
CA ALA A 95 -6.36 7.83 20.35
C ALA A 95 -6.70 9.14 19.61
N PRO A 96 -5.73 9.99 19.21
CA PRO A 96 -6.02 11.19 18.44
C PRO A 96 -6.81 10.90 17.15
N ILE A 97 -6.43 9.87 16.40
CA ILE A 97 -7.14 9.47 15.17
C ILE A 97 -8.58 9.04 15.48
N ALA A 98 -8.78 8.23 16.51
CA ALA A 98 -10.11 7.75 16.90
C ALA A 98 -11.02 8.90 17.32
N PHE A 99 -10.54 9.82 18.18
CA PHE A 99 -11.28 11.00 18.64
C PHE A 99 -11.63 11.97 17.49
N LEU A 100 -10.70 12.21 16.57
CA LEU A 100 -10.99 12.97 15.34
C LEU A 100 -12.05 12.27 14.48
N GLY A 101 -11.93 10.94 14.36
CA GLY A 101 -12.86 10.09 13.62
C GLY A 101 -14.29 10.12 14.15
N VAL A 102 -14.49 10.31 15.46
CA VAL A 102 -15.83 10.46 16.07
C VAL A 102 -16.60 11.61 15.43
N GLY A 103 -15.95 12.76 15.23
CA GLY A 103 -16.57 13.92 14.58
C GLY A 103 -17.04 13.58 13.16
N LEU A 104 -16.16 12.96 12.36
CA LEU A 104 -16.47 12.56 10.99
C LEU A 104 -17.59 11.50 10.93
N ALA A 105 -17.59 10.53 11.84
CA ALA A 105 -18.63 9.50 11.93
C ALA A 105 -20.01 10.08 12.26
N LEU A 106 -20.06 11.19 12.99
CA LEU A 106 -21.31 11.88 13.35
C LEU A 106 -21.86 12.79 12.25
N ILE A 107 -21.17 12.96 11.10
CA ILE A 107 -21.66 13.79 9.98
C ILE A 107 -23.11 13.46 9.57
N PRO A 108 -23.51 12.19 9.36
CA PRO A 108 -24.89 11.87 8.95
C PRO A 108 -25.94 12.20 10.01
N VAL A 109 -25.54 12.27 11.29
CA VAL A 109 -26.41 12.59 12.43
C VAL A 109 -26.54 14.10 12.61
N LEU A 110 -25.42 14.83 12.46
CA LEU A 110 -25.36 16.28 12.62
C LEU A 110 -26.00 17.02 11.43
N ARG A 111 -25.93 16.46 10.21
CA ARG A 111 -26.46 17.06 8.98
C ARG A 111 -27.94 17.49 9.07
N PRO A 112 -28.91 16.63 9.46
CA PRO A 112 -30.32 17.03 9.54
C PRO A 112 -30.56 18.09 10.63
N PHE A 113 -29.77 18.09 11.71
CA PHE A 113 -29.88 19.09 12.76
C PHE A 113 -29.42 20.47 12.29
N LEU A 114 -28.25 20.55 11.64
CA LEU A 114 -27.73 21.78 11.04
C LEU A 114 -28.63 22.31 9.92
N ALA A 115 -29.24 21.42 9.14
CA ALA A 115 -30.18 21.81 8.09
C ALA A 115 -31.48 22.44 8.62
N ARG A 116 -31.88 22.14 9.86
CA ARG A 116 -33.07 22.75 10.50
C ARG A 116 -32.79 24.16 11.01
N LEU A 117 -31.54 24.56 11.21
CA LEU A 117 -31.23 25.94 11.51
C LEU A 117 -31.46 26.78 10.25
N SER A 118 -32.40 27.72 10.33
CA SER A 118 -32.70 28.71 9.29
C SER A 118 -31.61 29.79 9.24
N ILE A 119 -30.42 29.42 8.76
CA ILE A 119 -29.28 30.34 8.61
C ILE A 119 -29.52 31.24 7.38
N PRO A 120 -29.38 32.58 7.51
CA PRO A 120 -29.54 33.47 6.37
C PRO A 120 -28.50 33.18 5.27
N PRO A 121 -28.88 33.34 3.99
CA PRO A 121 -28.07 32.87 2.84
C PRO A 121 -26.71 33.56 2.68
N LYS A 122 -26.51 34.76 3.28
CA LYS A 122 -25.18 35.38 3.33
C LYS A 122 -24.26 34.69 4.34
N LEU A 123 -24.82 34.25 5.46
CA LEU A 123 -24.04 33.63 6.54
C LEU A 123 -23.71 32.17 6.21
N THR A 124 -24.55 31.48 5.41
CA THR A 124 -24.30 30.10 4.94
C THR A 124 -23.00 29.94 4.15
N GLN A 125 -22.49 31.01 3.52
CA GLN A 125 -21.20 31.01 2.83
C GLN A 125 -20.00 31.14 3.79
N PHE A 126 -20.16 31.82 4.92
CA PHE A 126 -19.06 32.18 5.82
C PHE A 126 -18.86 31.18 6.97
N TRP A 127 -19.94 30.68 7.59
CA TRP A 127 -19.80 29.82 8.77
C TRP A 127 -19.00 28.51 8.54
N PRO A 128 -19.00 27.86 7.35
CA PRO A 128 -18.19 26.64 7.15
C PRO A 128 -16.69 26.94 7.22
N TRP A 129 -16.27 28.09 6.67
CA TRP A 129 -14.89 28.56 6.76
C TRP A 129 -14.49 28.93 8.19
N VAL A 130 -15.39 29.58 8.93
CA VAL A 130 -15.17 29.89 10.36
C VAL A 130 -15.05 28.60 11.18
N GLY A 131 -15.92 27.61 10.94
CA GLY A 131 -15.85 26.31 11.60
C GLY A 131 -14.55 25.56 11.29
N LEU A 132 -14.09 25.59 10.04
CA LEU A 132 -12.82 25.00 9.62
C LEU A 132 -11.63 25.68 10.31
N LEU A 133 -11.61 27.02 10.35
CA LEU A 133 -10.55 27.79 11.00
C LEU A 133 -10.53 27.50 12.51
N LEU A 134 -11.68 27.49 13.16
CA LEU A 134 -11.79 27.12 14.58
C LEU A 134 -11.31 25.70 14.85
N ALA A 135 -11.69 24.72 14.00
CA ALA A 135 -11.21 23.35 14.12
C ALA A 135 -9.68 23.30 14.02
N LEU A 136 -9.09 24.00 13.05
CA LEU A 136 -7.65 24.05 12.83
C LEU A 136 -6.94 24.70 14.02
N VAL A 137 -7.46 25.80 14.57
CA VAL A 137 -6.91 26.47 15.77
C VAL A 137 -6.96 25.54 16.99
N VAL A 138 -8.08 24.88 17.25
CA VAL A 138 -8.22 23.95 18.37
C VAL A 138 -7.20 22.82 18.25
N LEU A 139 -7.11 22.20 17.07
CA LEU A 139 -6.17 21.11 16.82
C LEU A 139 -4.71 21.55 16.89
N ALA A 140 -4.39 22.75 16.40
CA ALA A 140 -3.04 23.32 16.47
C ALA A 140 -2.60 23.59 17.92
N VAL A 141 -3.54 23.85 18.84
CA VAL A 141 -3.23 24.03 20.27
C VAL A 141 -3.16 22.70 21.02
N THR A 142 -4.01 21.71 20.67
CA THR A 142 -4.12 20.46 21.42
C THR A 142 -3.15 19.37 20.96
N LEU A 143 -2.95 19.18 19.65
CA LEU A 143 -2.13 18.09 19.12
C LEU A 143 -0.66 18.18 19.54
N PRO A 144 0.01 19.36 19.53
CA PRO A 144 1.41 19.45 19.97
C PRO A 144 1.63 19.15 21.45
N LYS A 145 0.56 19.25 22.27
CA LYS A 145 0.60 18.95 23.71
C LYS A 145 0.25 17.50 24.02
N TYR A 146 -0.25 16.76 23.03
CA TYR A 146 -0.56 15.35 23.20
C TYR A 146 0.77 14.59 23.26
N PRO A 147 1.00 13.75 24.29
CA PRO A 147 2.25 13.00 24.42
C PRO A 147 2.32 11.92 23.34
N ILE A 148 2.99 12.23 22.23
CA ILE A 148 3.34 11.25 21.19
C ILE A 148 4.81 10.98 21.35
N THR A 149 5.16 9.74 21.65
CA THR A 149 6.53 9.26 21.57
C THR A 149 6.91 9.15 20.09
N ILE A 150 7.50 10.20 19.54
CA ILE A 150 8.02 10.20 18.16
C ILE A 150 9.55 10.28 18.19
N TRP A 151 10.18 9.83 17.12
CA TRP A 151 11.60 10.05 16.90
C TRP A 151 11.88 11.52 16.58
N ASP A 152 13.12 11.94 16.81
CA ASP A 152 13.62 13.22 16.35
C ASP A 152 14.46 12.98 15.09
N ALA A 153 14.03 13.56 13.97
CA ALA A 153 14.73 13.40 12.69
C ALA A 153 16.01 14.24 12.59
N GLU A 154 16.18 15.25 13.45
CA GLU A 154 17.36 16.12 13.50
C GLU A 154 18.42 15.54 14.42
N GLU A 155 18.03 14.86 15.50
CA GLU A 155 18.94 14.18 16.41
C GLU A 155 19.23 12.74 15.94
N TYR A 156 20.46 12.48 15.49
CA TYR A 156 20.85 11.17 14.97
C TYR A 156 20.53 10.02 15.93
N ALA A 157 20.80 10.20 17.24
CA ALA A 157 20.58 9.17 18.27
C ALA A 157 19.09 8.78 18.41
N ALA A 158 18.18 9.73 18.22
CA ALA A 158 16.74 9.54 18.30
C ALA A 158 16.08 9.42 16.93
N SER A 159 16.83 9.11 15.86
CA SER A 159 16.31 9.01 14.50
C SER A 159 15.69 7.63 14.17
N PRO A 160 14.82 7.52 13.14
CA PRO A 160 14.31 6.22 12.69
C PRO A 160 15.41 5.21 12.34
N SER A 161 16.53 5.70 11.81
CA SER A 161 17.66 4.87 11.42
C SER A 161 18.30 4.17 12.64
N THR A 162 18.43 4.86 13.77
CA THR A 162 19.01 4.29 15.00
C THR A 162 18.06 3.32 15.67
N PHE A 163 16.75 3.62 15.73
CA PHE A 163 15.76 2.67 16.24
C PHE A 163 15.71 1.39 15.41
N SER A 164 15.78 1.51 14.09
CA SER A 164 15.84 0.34 13.21
C SER A 164 17.10 -0.50 13.47
N LEU A 165 18.25 0.16 13.61
CA LEU A 165 19.51 -0.52 13.94
C LEU A 165 19.44 -1.21 15.30
N ALA A 166 18.95 -0.51 16.34
CA ALA A 166 18.81 -1.06 17.69
C ALA A 166 17.89 -2.28 17.71
N MET A 167 16.78 -2.25 16.95
CA MET A 167 15.91 -3.42 16.82
C MET A 167 16.61 -4.58 16.11
N SER A 168 17.39 -4.31 15.06
CA SER A 168 18.15 -5.35 14.36
C SER A 168 19.22 -6.02 15.23
N GLN A 169 19.72 -5.30 16.24
CA GLN A 169 20.71 -5.78 17.22
C GLN A 169 20.06 -6.38 18.48
N GLY A 170 18.73 -6.30 18.63
CA GLY A 170 18.01 -6.75 19.82
C GLY A 170 18.27 -5.89 21.07
N THR A 171 18.78 -4.68 20.89
CA THR A 171 19.11 -3.74 21.97
C THR A 171 18.11 -2.58 22.07
N LEU A 172 16.98 -2.68 21.37
CA LEU A 172 15.94 -1.66 21.39
C LEU A 172 15.33 -1.56 22.79
N VAL A 173 15.55 -0.42 23.44
CA VAL A 173 14.88 -0.04 24.68
C VAL A 173 13.90 1.08 24.33
N LEU A 174 12.62 0.84 24.57
CA LEU A 174 11.59 1.86 24.37
C LEU A 174 11.71 2.88 25.51
N PRO A 175 11.71 4.19 25.20
CA PRO A 175 11.78 5.22 26.22
C PRO A 175 10.53 5.18 27.11
N GLU A 176 10.69 5.48 28.40
CA GLU A 176 9.56 5.63 29.32
C GLU A 176 8.68 6.80 28.86
N ALA A 177 7.36 6.59 28.82
CA ALA A 177 6.42 7.62 28.42
C ALA A 177 6.50 8.82 29.37
N VAL A 178 6.80 10.01 28.83
CA VAL A 178 6.81 11.25 29.61
C VAL A 178 5.37 11.64 29.90
N ALA A 179 4.98 11.64 31.17
CA ALA A 179 3.66 12.10 31.60
C ALA A 179 3.48 13.59 31.23
N GLY A 180 2.56 13.88 30.31
CA GLY A 180 2.25 15.26 29.92
C GLY A 180 1.69 16.06 31.10
N GLU A 181 2.17 17.28 31.30
CA GLU A 181 1.74 18.17 32.39
C GLU A 181 0.26 18.62 32.27
N THR A 182 -0.35 18.42 31.10
CA THR A 182 -1.72 18.85 30.79
C THR A 182 -2.78 17.83 31.18
N SER A 183 -3.93 18.30 31.67
CA SER A 183 -5.02 17.40 32.07
C SER A 183 -5.55 16.57 30.88
N PRO A 184 -5.76 15.25 31.06
CA PRO A 184 -6.26 14.36 30.01
C PRO A 184 -7.58 14.82 29.38
N ILE A 185 -8.48 15.38 30.21
CA ILE A 185 -9.80 15.83 29.79
C ILE A 185 -9.70 16.99 28.80
N LEU A 186 -8.77 17.93 29.01
CA LEU A 186 -8.56 19.05 28.10
C LEU A 186 -7.98 18.60 26.77
N LEU A 187 -7.02 17.66 26.79
CA LEU A 187 -6.43 17.10 25.58
C LEU A 187 -7.46 16.34 24.74
N LEU A 188 -8.09 15.32 25.31
CA LEU A 188 -9.05 14.48 24.59
C LEU A 188 -10.30 15.26 24.19
N GLY A 189 -10.78 16.14 25.08
CA GLY A 189 -11.92 17.02 24.81
C GLY A 189 -11.62 18.01 23.68
N GLY A 190 -10.41 18.57 23.63
CA GLY A 190 -9.97 19.45 22.56
C GLY A 190 -9.89 18.75 21.21
N ILE A 191 -9.32 17.53 21.15
CA ILE A 191 -9.26 16.74 19.91
C ILE A 191 -10.67 16.37 19.43
N LEU A 192 -11.55 15.92 20.33
CA LEU A 192 -12.94 15.61 20.01
C LEU A 192 -13.68 16.84 19.47
N LEU A 193 -13.50 17.99 20.11
CA LEU A 193 -14.11 19.26 19.71
C LEU A 193 -13.60 19.72 18.34
N GLY A 194 -12.30 19.58 18.09
CA GLY A 194 -11.70 19.83 16.77
C GLY A 194 -12.32 18.94 15.69
N GLY A 195 -12.46 17.64 15.95
CA GLY A 195 -13.13 16.70 15.03
C GLY A 195 -14.59 17.05 14.76
N LEU A 196 -15.36 17.43 15.80
CA LEU A 196 -16.75 17.86 15.66
C LEU A 196 -16.89 19.16 14.86
N LEU A 197 -16.02 20.16 15.11
CA LEU A 197 -16.02 21.40 14.34
C LEU A 197 -15.69 21.16 12.87
N LEU A 198 -14.77 20.23 12.59
CA LEU A 198 -14.41 19.84 11.22
C LEU A 198 -15.60 19.16 10.51
N ALA A 199 -16.32 18.29 11.21
CA ALA A 199 -17.56 17.70 10.70
C ALA A 199 -18.65 18.74 10.40
N VAL A 200 -18.82 19.71 11.30
CA VAL A 200 -19.74 20.85 11.14
C VAL A 200 -19.36 21.66 9.89
N ALA A 201 -18.07 21.96 9.69
CA ALA A 201 -17.59 22.66 8.50
C ALA A 201 -17.88 21.89 7.20
N ILE A 202 -17.60 20.58 7.16
CA ILE A 202 -17.88 19.72 5.99
C ILE A 202 -19.37 19.74 5.64
N ILE A 203 -20.25 19.62 6.63
CA ILE A 203 -21.71 19.69 6.43
C ILE A 203 -22.10 21.04 5.81
N GLY A 204 -21.51 22.12 6.30
CA GLY A 204 -21.80 23.46 5.80
C GLY A 204 -21.45 23.67 4.33
N PHE A 205 -20.32 23.15 3.88
CA PHE A 205 -19.98 23.13 2.45
C PHE A 205 -20.96 22.28 1.63
N GLY A 206 -21.45 21.17 2.20
CA GLY A 206 -22.42 20.29 1.55
C GLY A 206 -23.83 20.88 1.40
N LEU A 207 -24.32 21.62 2.40
CA LEU A 207 -25.63 22.30 2.37
C LEU A 207 -25.72 23.37 1.26
N ARG A 208 -24.58 23.83 0.74
CA ARG A 208 -24.53 24.78 -0.39
C ARG A 208 -24.91 24.14 -1.73
N ARG A 209 -24.82 22.81 -1.85
CA ARG A 209 -24.95 22.07 -3.13
C ARG A 209 -26.29 21.35 -3.30
N GLU A 210 -27.04 21.08 -2.23
CA GLU A 210 -28.28 20.28 -2.28
C GLU A 210 -29.43 20.93 -1.50
N THR A 211 -30.65 20.88 -2.05
CA THR A 211 -31.89 21.10 -1.29
C THR A 211 -32.07 19.91 -0.34
N ALA A 212 -31.97 20.15 0.96
CA ALA A 212 -32.01 19.09 1.96
C ALA A 212 -33.38 18.39 1.99
N VAL A 213 -33.43 17.10 1.63
CA VAL A 213 -34.57 16.24 1.96
C VAL A 213 -34.41 15.81 3.42
N ALA A 214 -35.24 16.34 4.30
CA ALA A 214 -35.20 16.01 5.72
C ALA A 214 -35.66 14.56 5.95
N THR A 215 -34.74 13.66 6.26
CA THR A 215 -35.08 12.33 6.75
C THR A 215 -35.52 12.42 8.22
N THR A 216 -36.62 11.75 8.56
CA THR A 216 -37.25 11.83 9.89
C THR A 216 -36.63 10.88 10.93
N SER A 217 -35.82 9.91 10.51
CA SER A 217 -35.20 8.91 11.39
C SER A 217 -33.70 9.13 11.57
N LEU A 218 -33.25 9.05 12.83
CA LEU A 218 -31.83 9.05 13.19
C LEU A 218 -31.17 7.76 12.70
N PRO A 219 -30.11 7.82 11.87
CA PRO A 219 -29.41 6.63 11.43
C PRO A 219 -28.64 6.02 12.60
N LYS A 220 -28.95 4.76 12.97
CA LYS A 220 -28.31 4.05 14.10
C LYS A 220 -26.85 3.65 13.82
N SER A 221 -26.52 3.32 12.57
CA SER A 221 -25.17 2.90 12.16
C SER A 221 -24.05 3.91 12.49
N PRO A 222 -24.14 5.21 12.13
CA PRO A 222 -23.10 6.18 12.45
C PRO A 222 -22.93 6.43 13.96
N LEU A 223 -24.01 6.33 14.74
CA LEU A 223 -23.94 6.42 16.20
C LEU A 223 -23.14 5.26 16.80
N ILE A 224 -23.34 4.03 16.28
CA ILE A 224 -22.57 2.87 16.70
C ILE A 224 -21.09 3.05 16.35
N ILE A 225 -20.79 3.50 15.13
CA ILE A 225 -19.40 3.74 14.68
C ILE A 225 -18.73 4.82 15.56
N ALA A 226 -19.41 5.93 15.82
CA ALA A 226 -18.90 6.98 16.70
C ALA A 226 -18.67 6.47 18.13
N GLY A 227 -19.60 5.66 18.67
CA GLY A 227 -19.44 5.04 19.99
C GLY A 227 -18.25 4.08 20.07
N VAL A 228 -18.05 3.26 19.03
CA VAL A 228 -16.89 2.35 18.93
C VAL A 228 -15.59 3.14 18.83
N LEU A 229 -15.52 4.19 18.00
CA LEU A 229 -14.32 5.03 17.88
C LEU A 229 -13.99 5.74 19.20
N LEU A 230 -15.01 6.26 19.89
CA LEU A 230 -14.82 6.88 21.20
C LEU A 230 -14.29 5.87 22.22
N ALA A 231 -14.87 4.67 22.27
CA ALA A 231 -14.40 3.60 23.15
C ALA A 231 -12.96 3.17 22.83
N VAL A 232 -12.63 2.98 21.56
CA VAL A 232 -11.26 2.66 21.11
C VAL A 232 -10.28 3.77 21.50
N GLY A 233 -10.65 5.04 21.32
CA GLY A 233 -9.81 6.18 21.70
C GLY A 233 -9.57 6.25 23.21
N LEU A 234 -10.59 6.02 24.03
CA LEU A 234 -10.44 5.97 25.49
C LEU A 234 -9.56 4.78 25.92
N VAL A 235 -9.78 3.60 25.35
CA VAL A 235 -8.98 2.40 25.66
C VAL A 235 -7.53 2.59 25.23
N ALA A 236 -7.27 3.17 24.06
CA ALA A 236 -5.92 3.45 23.59
C ALA A 236 -5.19 4.48 24.48
N TYR A 237 -5.89 5.52 24.95
CA TYR A 237 -5.30 6.54 25.82
C TYR A 237 -5.04 6.02 27.24
N PHE A 238 -6.06 5.47 27.92
CA PHE A 238 -5.92 5.02 29.31
C PHE A 238 -5.21 3.67 29.44
N GLY A 239 -5.29 2.83 28.42
CA GLY A 239 -4.61 1.54 28.37
C GLY A 239 -3.26 1.58 27.65
N ASN A 240 -2.73 2.78 27.36
CA ASN A 240 -1.54 2.95 26.52
C ASN A 240 -0.37 2.07 26.99
N ASP A 241 0.08 2.25 28.24
CA ASP A 241 1.21 1.50 28.79
C ASP A 241 0.99 -0.01 28.73
N SER A 242 -0.23 -0.46 29.04
CA SER A 242 -0.58 -1.88 29.00
C SER A 242 -0.56 -2.43 27.57
N LEU A 243 -1.07 -1.68 26.60
CA LEU A 243 -1.09 -2.07 25.18
C LEU A 243 0.32 -2.07 24.60
N THR A 244 1.09 -1.02 24.85
CA THR A 244 2.48 -0.87 24.42
C THR A 244 3.34 -1.98 24.98
N ASN A 245 3.27 -2.25 26.29
CA ASN A 245 4.02 -3.36 26.90
C ASN A 245 3.57 -4.73 26.38
N SER A 246 2.27 -4.91 26.12
CA SER A 246 1.76 -6.15 25.53
C SER A 246 2.31 -6.35 24.12
N LEU A 247 2.30 -5.31 23.29
CA LEU A 247 2.84 -5.35 21.93
C LEU A 247 4.35 -5.57 21.95
N ALA A 248 5.10 -4.77 22.71
CA ALA A 248 6.55 -4.88 22.84
C ALA A 248 7.00 -6.24 23.39
N GLY A 249 6.19 -6.88 24.24
CA GLY A 249 6.44 -8.24 24.75
C GLY A 249 6.12 -9.38 23.77
N MET A 250 5.46 -9.11 22.64
CA MET A 250 5.17 -10.13 21.63
C MET A 250 6.44 -10.52 20.85
N ASN A 251 6.43 -11.74 20.29
CA ASN A 251 7.43 -12.12 19.29
C ASN A 251 7.38 -11.15 18.10
N THR A 252 8.54 -10.70 17.62
CA THR A 252 8.67 -9.83 16.44
C THR A 252 7.94 -10.39 15.23
N THR A 253 7.83 -11.71 15.08
CA THR A 253 7.03 -12.33 14.02
C THR A 253 5.54 -11.97 14.10
N ALA A 254 4.95 -11.99 15.30
CA ALA A 254 3.55 -11.62 15.49
C ALA A 254 3.35 -10.11 15.24
N LEU A 255 4.26 -9.29 15.76
CA LEU A 255 4.26 -7.84 15.50
C LEU A 255 4.36 -7.51 14.00
N PHE A 256 5.15 -8.26 13.25
CA PHE A 256 5.27 -8.07 11.81
C PHE A 256 3.96 -8.35 11.06
N PHE A 257 3.22 -9.40 11.43
CA PHE A 257 1.90 -9.66 10.85
C PHE A 257 0.87 -8.59 11.25
N ILE A 258 0.93 -8.08 12.49
CA ILE A 258 0.11 -6.95 12.92
C ILE A 258 0.47 -5.71 12.08
N ALA A 259 1.74 -5.41 11.89
CA ALA A 259 2.21 -4.31 11.05
C ALA A 259 1.73 -4.42 9.60
N MET A 260 1.79 -5.62 9.01
CA MET A 260 1.24 -5.88 7.67
C MET A 260 -0.27 -5.59 7.61
N LEU A 261 -1.03 -6.08 8.60
CA LEU A 261 -2.48 -5.88 8.66
C LEU A 261 -2.82 -4.39 8.83
N VAL A 262 -2.18 -3.71 9.79
CA VAL A 262 -2.40 -2.30 10.09
C VAL A 262 -2.06 -1.44 8.88
N ALA A 263 -0.90 -1.63 8.25
CA ALA A 263 -0.54 -0.85 7.07
C ALA A 263 -1.50 -1.07 5.89
N THR A 264 -1.95 -2.31 5.67
CA THR A 264 -2.95 -2.63 4.64
C THR A 264 -4.26 -1.92 4.92
N LEU A 265 -4.73 -1.95 6.17
CA LEU A 265 -5.96 -1.26 6.59
C LEU A 265 -5.82 0.26 6.50
N THR A 266 -4.70 0.83 6.94
CA THR A 266 -4.41 2.26 6.81
C THR A 266 -4.39 2.67 5.35
N GLY A 267 -3.72 1.90 4.48
CA GLY A 267 -3.76 2.12 3.03
C GLY A 267 -5.19 2.08 2.47
N ALA A 268 -5.98 1.08 2.86
CA ALA A 268 -7.37 0.97 2.41
C ALA A 268 -8.25 2.14 2.88
N LEU A 269 -8.09 2.59 4.13
CA LEU A 269 -8.81 3.73 4.68
C LEU A 269 -8.39 5.05 3.99
N LEU A 270 -7.09 5.26 3.79
CA LEU A 270 -6.58 6.40 3.03
C LEU A 270 -7.10 6.39 1.59
N GLY A 271 -7.10 5.23 0.93
CA GLY A 271 -7.64 5.06 -0.40
C GLY A 271 -9.13 5.41 -0.47
N ALA A 272 -9.94 4.90 0.46
CA ALA A 272 -11.35 5.25 0.57
C ALA A 272 -11.57 6.76 0.77
N GLY A 273 -10.75 7.39 1.62
CA GLY A 273 -10.79 8.84 1.86
C GLY A 273 -10.42 9.64 0.62
N ILE A 274 -9.32 9.30 -0.04
CA ILE A 274 -8.84 9.96 -1.27
C ILE A 274 -9.88 9.85 -2.38
N GLU A 275 -10.44 8.65 -2.61
CA GLU A 275 -11.48 8.47 -3.62
C GLU A 275 -12.72 9.31 -3.31
N SER A 276 -13.27 9.15 -2.11
CA SER A 276 -14.57 9.75 -1.77
C SER A 276 -14.52 11.27 -1.66
N MET A 277 -13.41 11.83 -1.16
CA MET A 277 -13.27 13.27 -0.90
C MET A 277 -12.62 14.02 -2.06
N LEU A 278 -11.60 13.45 -2.70
CA LEU A 278 -10.77 14.18 -3.67
C LEU A 278 -11.08 13.77 -5.11
N ILE A 279 -11.13 12.48 -5.41
CA ILE A 279 -11.20 12.00 -6.80
C ILE A 279 -12.64 11.97 -7.32
N ARG A 280 -13.60 11.47 -6.53
CA ARG A 280 -15.02 11.34 -6.93
C ARG A 280 -15.62 12.63 -7.48
N PRO A 281 -15.42 13.82 -6.86
CA PRO A 281 -15.95 15.07 -7.41
C PRO A 281 -15.39 15.44 -8.79
N LEU A 282 -14.32 14.79 -9.23
CA LEU A 282 -13.61 15.04 -10.48
C LEU A 282 -13.75 13.88 -11.47
N TYR A 283 -14.63 12.90 -11.25
CA TYR A 283 -14.86 11.78 -12.19
C TYR A 283 -15.17 12.23 -13.61
N ASP A 284 -15.97 13.29 -13.77
CA ASP A 284 -16.30 13.85 -15.09
C ASP A 284 -15.18 14.73 -15.68
N ARG A 285 -14.02 14.84 -15.02
CA ARG A 285 -12.96 15.81 -15.33
C ARG A 285 -11.57 15.15 -15.37
N PRO A 286 -11.25 14.33 -16.39
CA PRO A 286 -10.04 13.50 -16.43
C PRO A 286 -8.71 14.27 -16.23
N ILE A 287 -8.56 15.41 -16.90
CA ILE A 287 -7.33 16.24 -16.79
C ILE A 287 -7.08 16.68 -15.33
N TYR A 288 -8.15 17.08 -14.63
CA TYR A 288 -8.05 17.53 -13.25
C TYR A 288 -7.72 16.38 -12.28
N GLN A 289 -8.12 15.14 -12.60
CA GLN A 289 -7.72 13.96 -11.81
C GLN A 289 -6.22 13.70 -11.88
N ILE A 290 -5.63 13.81 -13.08
CA ILE A 290 -4.18 13.63 -13.26
C ILE A 290 -3.43 14.70 -12.47
N MET A 291 -3.85 15.98 -12.58
CA MET A 291 -3.25 17.06 -11.80
C MET A 291 -3.38 16.85 -10.28
N LEU A 292 -4.56 16.41 -9.82
CA LEU A 292 -4.81 16.10 -8.41
C LEU A 292 -3.89 14.99 -7.90
N THR A 293 -3.80 13.88 -8.64
CA THR A 293 -3.02 12.70 -8.21
C THR A 293 -1.52 12.94 -8.30
N LEU A 294 -1.06 13.75 -9.25
CA LEU A 294 0.32 14.24 -9.29
C LEU A 294 0.63 15.14 -8.09
N GLY A 295 -0.28 16.05 -7.73
CA GLY A 295 -0.15 16.86 -6.50
C GLY A 295 -0.11 16.00 -5.24
N LEU A 296 -0.99 15.00 -5.14
CA LEU A 296 -1.03 14.06 -4.03
C LEU A 296 0.25 13.22 -3.92
N SER A 297 0.89 12.89 -5.04
CA SER A 297 2.20 12.21 -5.05
C SER A 297 3.28 13.08 -4.36
N PHE A 298 3.38 14.37 -4.73
CA PHE A 298 4.32 15.28 -4.06
C PHE A 298 4.02 15.44 -2.56
N ILE A 299 2.74 15.56 -2.19
CA ILE A 299 2.33 15.62 -0.79
C ILE A 299 2.73 14.35 -0.04
N GLY A 300 2.57 13.17 -0.64
CA GLY A 300 2.96 11.89 -0.04
C GLY A 300 4.45 11.84 0.29
N ILE A 301 5.31 12.24 -0.65
CA ILE A 301 6.77 12.30 -0.46
C ILE A 301 7.15 13.25 0.66
N GLU A 302 6.60 14.48 0.65
CA GLU A 302 6.91 15.47 1.68
C GLU A 302 6.34 15.08 3.05
N THR A 303 5.20 14.40 3.09
CA THR A 303 4.64 13.84 4.34
C THR A 303 5.60 12.82 4.95
N VAL A 304 6.14 11.91 4.13
CA VAL A 304 7.13 10.94 4.62
C VAL A 304 8.40 11.63 5.11
N ARG A 305 8.91 12.61 4.37
CA ARG A 305 10.11 13.38 4.76
C ARG A 305 9.88 14.19 6.04
N ALA A 306 8.69 14.73 6.23
CA ALA A 306 8.34 15.51 7.41
C ALA A 306 8.21 14.63 8.65
N ILE A 307 7.64 13.42 8.50
CA ILE A 307 7.39 12.53 9.63
C ILE A 307 8.62 11.67 9.93
N TRP A 308 9.20 10.94 8.97
CA TRP A 308 10.33 10.00 9.18
C TRP A 308 11.71 10.57 8.82
N GLY A 309 11.78 11.78 8.29
CA GLY A 309 13.04 12.39 7.88
C GLY A 309 13.50 11.99 6.47
N ARG A 310 14.68 12.49 6.10
CA ARG A 310 15.28 12.27 4.79
C ARG A 310 16.14 11.00 4.61
N PRO A 311 16.82 10.45 5.63
CA PRO A 311 17.77 9.36 5.42
C PRO A 311 17.05 8.06 5.08
N GLU A 312 17.70 7.23 4.26
CA GLU A 312 17.25 5.87 3.99
C GLU A 312 17.67 4.96 5.14
N PHE A 313 16.80 4.04 5.54
CA PHE A 313 17.08 3.07 6.61
C PHE A 313 16.44 1.72 6.29
N THR A 314 16.93 0.66 6.92
CA THR A 314 16.39 -0.69 6.68
C THR A 314 15.21 -0.97 7.58
N MET A 315 14.38 -1.95 7.23
CA MET A 315 13.44 -2.58 8.17
C MET A 315 14.04 -3.92 8.61
N PRO A 316 14.17 -4.19 9.92
CA PRO A 316 14.69 -5.48 10.36
C PRO A 316 13.74 -6.60 9.96
N LYS A 317 14.28 -7.78 9.67
CA LYS A 317 13.46 -8.95 9.36
C LYS A 317 12.84 -9.51 10.65
N PRO A 318 11.61 -10.06 10.60
CA PRO A 318 11.03 -10.71 11.76
C PRO A 318 11.81 -11.98 12.13
N ALA A 319 11.72 -12.38 13.41
CA ALA A 319 12.51 -13.48 13.96
C ALA A 319 12.41 -14.76 13.11
N LEU A 320 11.23 -15.08 12.58
CA LEU A 320 10.97 -16.20 11.67
C LEU A 320 11.95 -16.31 10.49
N PHE A 321 12.55 -15.20 10.05
CA PHE A 321 13.48 -15.15 8.92
C PHE A 321 14.84 -14.54 9.29
N ALA A 322 15.16 -14.41 10.58
CA ALA A 322 16.36 -13.73 11.05
C ALA A 322 17.48 -14.68 11.52
N ALA A 323 17.19 -15.93 11.87
CA ALA A 323 18.19 -16.80 12.49
C ALA A 323 19.29 -17.26 11.50
N THR A 324 20.55 -17.21 11.94
CA THR A 324 21.75 -17.67 11.23
C THR A 324 22.66 -18.42 12.21
N GLY A 325 22.31 -19.66 12.54
CA GLY A 325 23.04 -20.48 13.53
C GLY A 325 23.24 -21.93 13.09
N ALA A 326 23.87 -22.74 13.96
CA ALA A 326 24.14 -24.18 13.73
C ALA A 326 22.85 -25.00 13.47
N GLY A 327 21.72 -24.56 14.01
CA GLY A 327 20.39 -25.12 13.72
C GLY A 327 19.83 -24.75 12.33
N CYS A 328 20.63 -24.21 11.41
CA CYS A 328 20.26 -23.87 10.02
C CYS A 328 21.27 -24.41 9.00
N GLU A 329 21.90 -25.53 9.32
CA GLU A 329 22.85 -26.23 8.46
C GLU A 329 22.17 -26.97 7.30
N LYS A 330 22.98 -27.42 6.34
CA LYS A 330 22.53 -28.06 5.08
C LYS A 330 21.71 -29.34 5.31
N GLU A 331 21.85 -30.00 6.47
CA GLU A 331 21.30 -31.32 6.75
C GLU A 331 19.85 -31.32 7.27
N ILE A 332 19.22 -30.16 7.46
CA ILE A 332 17.82 -30.11 7.94
C ILE A 332 16.89 -30.44 6.77
N VAL A 333 16.45 -31.70 6.74
CA VAL A 333 15.65 -32.27 5.65
C VAL A 333 14.16 -31.92 5.78
N ASN A 334 13.67 -31.66 7.00
CA ASN A 334 12.24 -31.47 7.26
C ASN A 334 11.82 -29.99 7.24
N PHE A 335 10.81 -29.66 6.43
CA PHE A 335 10.22 -28.32 6.35
C PHE A 335 9.78 -27.76 7.72
N TRP A 336 9.18 -28.61 8.56
CA TRP A 336 8.69 -28.22 9.88
C TRP A 336 9.82 -27.90 10.88
N GLU A 337 10.92 -28.63 10.84
CA GLU A 337 12.11 -28.34 11.67
C GLU A 337 12.78 -27.03 11.24
N ARG A 338 12.72 -26.66 9.96
CA ARG A 338 13.26 -25.36 9.48
C ARG A 338 12.45 -24.17 9.95
N ILE A 339 11.13 -24.29 9.98
CA ILE A 339 10.26 -23.26 10.55
C ILE A 339 10.47 -23.16 12.06
N ALA A 340 10.63 -24.31 12.74
CA ALA A 340 10.94 -24.33 14.17
C ALA A 340 12.28 -23.63 14.48
N ASN A 341 13.27 -23.77 13.61
CA ASN A 341 14.61 -23.16 13.77
C ASN A 341 14.74 -21.74 13.16
N GLN A 342 13.68 -21.18 12.58
CA GLN A 342 13.59 -19.78 12.13
C GLN A 342 14.67 -19.36 11.10
N CYS A 343 15.06 -20.27 10.21
CA CYS A 343 16.22 -20.08 9.35
C CYS A 343 16.04 -18.96 8.30
N SER A 344 17.00 -18.04 8.25
CA SER A 344 17.03 -16.94 7.28
C SER A 344 17.35 -17.37 5.85
N THR A 345 18.08 -18.49 5.68
CA THR A 345 18.45 -19.03 4.38
C THR A 345 18.11 -20.51 4.21
N VAL A 346 17.82 -20.89 2.97
CA VAL A 346 17.57 -22.24 2.51
C VAL A 346 18.57 -22.62 1.42
N PHE A 347 19.16 -23.81 1.51
CA PHE A 347 19.98 -24.35 0.42
C PHE A 347 19.10 -24.99 -0.66
N LEU A 348 19.33 -24.61 -1.91
CA LEU A 348 18.68 -25.16 -3.10
C LEU A 348 19.76 -25.35 -4.19
N PHE A 349 20.00 -26.59 -4.63
CA PHE A 349 21.06 -26.94 -5.59
C PHE A 349 22.43 -26.34 -5.20
N ASP A 350 22.84 -26.47 -3.93
CA ASP A 350 24.04 -25.84 -3.33
C ASP A 350 24.07 -24.30 -3.27
N GLY A 351 23.08 -23.61 -3.85
CA GLY A 351 22.91 -22.17 -3.74
C GLY A 351 22.14 -21.75 -2.48
N ARG A 352 22.42 -20.55 -1.96
CA ARG A 352 21.71 -19.96 -0.81
C ARG A 352 20.52 -19.08 -1.26
N VAL A 353 19.32 -19.50 -0.90
CA VAL A 353 18.05 -18.79 -1.09
C VAL A 353 17.67 -18.10 0.23
N ARG A 354 17.17 -16.86 0.22
CA ARG A 354 16.71 -16.18 1.45
C ARG A 354 15.23 -16.46 1.63
N THR A 355 14.85 -17.02 2.79
CA THR A 355 13.48 -17.49 3.05
C THR A 355 12.45 -16.38 2.91
N TYR A 356 12.78 -15.17 3.38
CA TYR A 356 11.87 -14.01 3.29
C TYR A 356 11.59 -13.60 1.83
N ASN A 357 12.64 -13.25 1.08
CA ASN A 357 12.47 -12.71 -0.28
C ASN A 357 11.99 -13.79 -1.24
N GLU A 358 12.70 -14.90 -1.33
CA GLU A 358 12.52 -15.88 -2.40
C GLU A 358 11.47 -16.97 -2.08
N ILE A 359 10.84 -16.94 -0.89
CA ILE A 359 9.73 -17.85 -0.55
C ILE A 359 8.52 -17.09 0.00
N PHE A 360 8.67 -16.38 1.12
CA PHE A 360 7.54 -15.75 1.80
C PHE A 360 6.85 -14.66 0.97
N VAL A 361 7.61 -13.75 0.36
CA VAL A 361 7.04 -12.68 -0.50
C VAL A 361 6.30 -13.27 -1.70
N ILE A 362 6.85 -14.31 -2.33
CA ILE A 362 6.18 -15.01 -3.45
C ILE A 362 4.88 -15.66 -2.96
N LEU A 363 4.92 -16.36 -1.82
CA LEU A 363 3.75 -17.01 -1.24
C LEU A 363 2.62 -16.00 -0.98
N VAL A 364 2.93 -14.87 -0.36
CA VAL A 364 1.93 -13.81 -0.12
C VAL A 364 1.41 -13.25 -1.44
N GLY A 365 2.27 -13.02 -2.44
CA GLY A 365 1.85 -12.60 -3.78
C GLY A 365 0.88 -13.58 -4.45
N VAL A 366 1.14 -14.88 -4.37
CA VAL A 366 0.25 -15.93 -4.90
C VAL A 366 -1.07 -16.00 -4.14
N ILE A 367 -1.03 -15.89 -2.81
CA ILE A 367 -2.25 -15.86 -1.97
C ILE A 367 -3.12 -14.66 -2.38
N VAL A 368 -2.53 -13.48 -2.53
CA VAL A 368 -3.25 -12.27 -2.95
C VAL A 368 -3.79 -12.42 -4.38
N LEU A 369 -3.00 -12.97 -5.30
CA LEU A 369 -3.43 -13.25 -6.66
C LEU A 369 -4.70 -14.11 -6.68
N ILE A 370 -4.70 -15.22 -5.93
CA ILE A 370 -5.85 -16.12 -5.81
C ILE A 370 -7.02 -15.42 -5.12
N ALA A 371 -6.77 -14.67 -4.03
CA ALA A 371 -7.80 -13.99 -3.26
C ALA A 371 -8.53 -12.94 -4.10
N VAL A 372 -7.79 -12.09 -4.83
CA VAL A 372 -8.38 -11.06 -5.70
C VAL A 372 -9.06 -11.70 -6.91
N TRP A 373 -8.44 -12.73 -7.52
CA TRP A 373 -9.08 -13.48 -8.60
C TRP A 373 -10.43 -14.07 -8.16
N MET A 374 -10.47 -14.69 -6.98
CA MET A 374 -11.69 -15.25 -6.39
C MET A 374 -12.70 -14.15 -6.08
N LEU A 375 -12.27 -13.02 -5.50
CA LEU A 375 -13.11 -11.87 -5.22
C LEU A 375 -13.79 -11.36 -6.51
N LEU A 376 -13.02 -11.17 -7.58
CA LEU A 376 -13.56 -10.67 -8.84
C LEU A 376 -14.41 -11.70 -9.57
N GLN A 377 -13.98 -12.96 -9.68
CA GLN A 377 -14.65 -13.92 -10.56
C GLN A 377 -15.74 -14.74 -9.88
N ARG A 378 -15.60 -15.04 -8.58
CA ARG A 378 -16.48 -15.97 -7.86
C ARG A 378 -17.48 -15.30 -6.92
N THR A 379 -17.30 -14.02 -6.56
CA THR A 379 -18.17 -13.36 -5.58
C THR A 379 -19.24 -12.45 -6.21
N ARG A 380 -20.31 -12.18 -5.45
CA ARG A 380 -21.36 -11.21 -5.81
C ARG A 380 -20.80 -9.80 -6.00
N ILE A 381 -19.83 -9.40 -5.19
CA ILE A 381 -19.16 -8.10 -5.32
C ILE A 381 -18.52 -7.99 -6.70
N GLY A 382 -17.81 -9.04 -7.14
CA GLY A 382 -17.22 -9.09 -8.47
C GLY A 382 -18.21 -9.03 -9.64
N MET A 383 -19.41 -9.61 -9.49
CA MET A 383 -20.49 -9.48 -10.48
C MET A 383 -21.03 -8.05 -10.55
N ILE A 384 -21.26 -7.43 -9.39
CA ILE A 384 -21.73 -6.04 -9.29
C ILE A 384 -20.71 -5.09 -9.90
N ILE A 385 -19.43 -5.30 -9.62
CA ILE A 385 -18.33 -4.54 -10.21
C ILE A 385 -18.39 -4.60 -11.74
N ARG A 386 -18.42 -5.82 -12.32
CA ARG A 386 -18.45 -5.96 -13.80
C ARG A 386 -19.70 -5.35 -14.43
N ALA A 387 -20.85 -5.52 -13.79
CA ALA A 387 -22.09 -4.92 -14.27
C ALA A 387 -22.06 -3.39 -14.19
N GLY A 388 -21.51 -2.84 -13.09
CA GLY A 388 -21.45 -1.40 -12.86
C GLY A 388 -20.49 -0.65 -13.79
N VAL A 389 -19.48 -1.34 -14.33
CA VAL A 389 -18.61 -0.78 -15.39
C VAL A 389 -19.29 -0.79 -16.75
N GLN A 390 -20.13 -1.78 -17.02
CA GLN A 390 -20.86 -1.85 -18.29
C GLN A 390 -22.03 -0.87 -18.34
N ASP A 391 -22.80 -0.80 -17.26
CA ASP A 391 -23.94 0.11 -17.13
C ASP A 391 -24.19 0.40 -15.63
N SER A 392 -23.67 1.54 -15.17
CA SER A 392 -23.84 1.98 -13.78
C SER A 392 -25.30 2.32 -13.46
N ASP A 393 -26.04 2.86 -14.43
CA ASP A 393 -27.41 3.35 -14.25
C ASP A 393 -28.38 2.17 -14.04
N MET A 394 -28.20 1.08 -14.79
CA MET A 394 -28.91 -0.18 -14.58
C MET A 394 -28.66 -0.74 -13.17
N VAL A 395 -27.41 -0.73 -12.70
CA VAL A 395 -27.06 -1.26 -11.36
C VAL A 395 -27.64 -0.38 -10.25
N GLU A 396 -27.64 0.94 -10.42
CA GLU A 396 -28.30 1.85 -9.48
C GLU A 396 -29.83 1.67 -9.46
N ALA A 397 -30.46 1.39 -10.61
CA ALA A 397 -31.89 1.10 -10.71
C ALA A 397 -32.30 -0.19 -9.96
N LEU A 398 -31.38 -1.16 -9.82
CA LEU A 398 -31.56 -2.35 -8.98
C LEU A 398 -31.41 -2.07 -7.47
N GLY A 399 -31.20 -0.81 -7.08
CA GLY A 399 -31.04 -0.38 -5.69
C GLY A 399 -29.64 -0.61 -5.11
N ILE A 400 -28.65 -0.93 -5.97
CA ILE A 400 -27.27 -1.15 -5.54
C ILE A 400 -26.52 0.18 -5.62
N ASN A 401 -25.88 0.57 -4.51
CA ASN A 401 -25.10 1.81 -4.47
C ASN A 401 -23.72 1.62 -5.12
N VAL A 402 -23.60 1.95 -6.41
CA VAL A 402 -22.36 1.82 -7.19
C VAL A 402 -21.22 2.62 -6.57
N ARG A 403 -21.51 3.81 -6.03
CA ARG A 403 -20.51 4.67 -5.35
C ARG A 403 -19.78 3.95 -4.21
N ARG A 404 -20.48 3.15 -3.40
CA ARG A 404 -19.84 2.37 -2.32
C ARG A 404 -18.97 1.25 -2.86
N VAL A 405 -19.37 0.64 -3.97
CA VAL A 405 -18.60 -0.42 -4.65
C VAL A 405 -17.29 0.16 -5.18
N PHE A 406 -17.33 1.34 -5.82
CA PHE A 406 -16.13 2.02 -6.30
C PHE A 406 -15.20 2.45 -5.16
N THR A 407 -15.72 3.00 -4.05
CA THR A 407 -14.91 3.26 -2.85
C THR A 407 -14.23 1.99 -2.34
N PHE A 408 -14.97 0.87 -2.29
CA PHE A 408 -14.42 -0.40 -1.82
C PHE A 408 -13.30 -0.92 -2.74
N VAL A 409 -13.49 -0.84 -4.07
CA VAL A 409 -12.47 -1.21 -5.05
C VAL A 409 -11.22 -0.32 -4.90
N PHE A 410 -11.41 0.99 -4.76
CA PHE A 410 -10.30 1.92 -4.60
C PHE A 410 -9.55 1.67 -3.28
N ALA A 411 -10.28 1.47 -2.18
CA ALA A 411 -9.73 1.08 -0.89
C ALA A 411 -8.94 -0.22 -0.99
N LEU A 412 -9.48 -1.24 -1.66
CA LEU A 412 -8.80 -2.51 -1.86
C LEU A 412 -7.52 -2.33 -2.69
N GLY A 413 -7.58 -1.57 -3.79
CA GLY A 413 -6.40 -1.33 -4.64
C GLY A 413 -5.28 -0.62 -3.89
N VAL A 414 -5.60 0.42 -3.12
CA VAL A 414 -4.61 1.13 -2.30
C VAL A 414 -4.12 0.27 -1.13
N GLY A 415 -4.99 -0.53 -0.52
CA GLY A 415 -4.62 -1.48 0.52
C GLY A 415 -3.62 -2.52 0.02
N LEU A 416 -3.78 -3.05 -1.20
CA LEU A 416 -2.83 -3.96 -1.83
C LEU A 416 -1.47 -3.29 -2.09
N ALA A 417 -1.47 -2.02 -2.51
CA ALA A 417 -0.24 -1.25 -2.66
C ALA A 417 0.47 -1.08 -1.30
N ALA A 418 -0.26 -0.72 -0.24
CA ALA A 418 0.30 -0.58 1.11
C ALA A 418 0.84 -1.92 1.66
N LEU A 419 0.15 -3.03 1.41
CA LEU A 419 0.62 -4.38 1.72
C LEU A 419 1.95 -4.68 1.02
N GLY A 420 2.05 -4.34 -0.27
CA GLY A 420 3.30 -4.44 -1.03
C GLY A 420 4.42 -3.62 -0.40
N GLY A 421 4.11 -2.42 0.09
CA GLY A 421 5.05 -1.53 0.76
C GLY A 421 5.69 -2.15 2.00
N VAL A 422 4.86 -2.64 2.92
CA VAL A 422 5.36 -3.31 4.13
C VAL A 422 6.17 -4.56 3.81
N LEU A 423 5.73 -5.34 2.82
CA LEU A 423 6.49 -6.52 2.40
C LEU A 423 7.84 -6.16 1.76
N ALA A 424 7.90 -5.04 1.04
CA ALA A 424 9.13 -4.55 0.45
C ALA A 424 10.12 -3.97 1.46
N GLY A 425 9.64 -3.42 2.58
CA GLY A 425 10.48 -2.77 3.61
C GLY A 425 11.70 -3.58 4.03
N PRO A 426 11.57 -4.85 4.48
CA PRO A 426 12.72 -5.66 4.87
C PRO A 426 13.61 -6.13 3.72
N SER A 427 13.15 -6.01 2.47
CA SER A 427 13.89 -6.43 1.26
C SER A 427 14.66 -5.28 0.61
N LEU A 428 14.04 -4.11 0.50
CA LEU A 428 14.54 -2.94 -0.22
C LEU A 428 15.02 -1.83 0.71
N GLY A 429 14.68 -1.91 2.01
CA GLY A 429 14.77 -0.77 2.91
C GLY A 429 13.65 0.23 2.67
N LEU A 430 13.66 1.30 3.46
CA LEU A 430 12.79 2.45 3.33
C LEU A 430 13.59 3.61 2.77
N SER A 431 13.10 4.14 1.64
CA SER A 431 13.63 5.35 1.02
C SER A 431 12.50 6.24 0.55
N ASN A 432 12.77 7.54 0.46
CA ASN A 432 11.78 8.54 0.07
C ASN A 432 11.38 8.51 -1.41
N GLY A 433 12.09 7.71 -2.22
CA GLY A 433 11.83 7.54 -3.64
C GLY A 433 11.30 6.15 -4.02
N MET A 434 11.14 5.24 -3.04
CA MET A 434 10.74 3.86 -3.34
C MET A 434 9.36 3.78 -4.01
N GLY A 435 8.44 4.68 -3.63
CA GLY A 435 7.09 4.74 -4.20
C GLY A 435 7.11 5.03 -5.70
N THR A 436 7.82 6.08 -6.11
CA THR A 436 7.96 6.45 -7.52
C THR A 436 8.64 5.35 -8.34
N GLN A 437 9.69 4.70 -7.79
CA GLN A 437 10.39 3.60 -8.47
C GLN A 437 9.45 2.41 -8.72
N VAL A 438 8.70 1.98 -7.71
CA VAL A 438 7.79 0.84 -7.83
C VAL A 438 6.58 1.18 -8.71
N LEU A 439 6.09 2.42 -8.68
CA LEU A 439 5.02 2.87 -9.58
C LEU A 439 5.41 2.73 -11.05
N LEU A 440 6.63 3.16 -11.41
CA LEU A 440 7.12 3.00 -12.78
C LEU A 440 7.17 1.53 -13.20
N LEU A 441 7.67 0.65 -12.32
CA LEU A 441 7.71 -0.79 -12.58
C LEU A 441 6.31 -1.40 -12.70
N ALA A 442 5.37 -0.97 -11.87
CA ALA A 442 3.98 -1.41 -11.92
C ALA A 442 3.29 -0.97 -13.22
N LEU A 443 3.51 0.26 -13.68
CA LEU A 443 2.99 0.76 -14.96
C LEU A 443 3.58 0.00 -16.15
N ILE A 444 4.89 -0.28 -16.14
CA ILE A 444 5.56 -1.08 -17.16
C ILE A 444 4.97 -2.49 -17.19
N ALA A 445 4.85 -3.14 -16.02
CA ALA A 445 4.24 -4.46 -15.89
C ALA A 445 2.81 -4.47 -16.43
N LEU A 446 2.04 -3.43 -16.13
CA LEU A 446 0.66 -3.31 -16.55
C LEU A 446 0.52 -3.04 -18.06
N ALA A 447 1.39 -2.21 -18.64
CA ALA A 447 1.45 -2.00 -20.09
C ALA A 447 1.83 -3.29 -20.84
N ILE A 448 2.79 -4.05 -20.31
CA ILE A 448 3.18 -5.36 -20.86
C ILE A 448 2.04 -6.37 -20.74
N GLY A 449 1.39 -6.44 -19.57
CA GLY A 449 0.35 -7.41 -19.26
C GLY A 449 -1.02 -7.11 -19.89
N GLY A 450 -1.34 -5.83 -20.02
CA GLY A 450 -2.65 -5.29 -20.40
C GLY A 450 -3.29 -4.49 -19.25
N LEU A 451 -3.65 -3.22 -19.51
CA LEU A 451 -4.10 -2.24 -18.52
C LEU A 451 -5.29 -2.68 -17.66
N THR A 452 -6.26 -3.34 -18.29
CA THR A 452 -7.55 -3.72 -17.69
C THR A 452 -7.65 -5.20 -17.34
N SER A 453 -6.55 -5.97 -17.53
CA SER A 453 -6.53 -7.42 -17.33
C SER A 453 -5.77 -7.79 -16.07
N PHE A 454 -6.48 -8.16 -15.01
CA PHE A 454 -5.86 -8.56 -13.74
C PHE A 454 -4.87 -9.74 -13.86
N PRO A 455 -5.20 -10.86 -14.56
CA PRO A 455 -4.21 -11.91 -14.83
C PRO A 455 -3.05 -11.43 -15.71
N GLY A 456 -3.33 -10.49 -16.61
CA GLY A 456 -2.32 -9.82 -17.42
C GLY A 456 -1.32 -9.06 -16.56
N ALA A 457 -1.79 -8.29 -15.58
CA ALA A 457 -0.96 -7.56 -14.63
C ALA A 457 0.00 -8.50 -13.86
N ALA A 458 -0.48 -9.68 -13.46
CA ALA A 458 0.36 -10.70 -12.80
C ALA A 458 1.45 -11.23 -13.74
N ALA A 459 1.09 -11.62 -14.97
CA ALA A 459 2.06 -12.11 -15.95
C ALA A 459 3.09 -11.04 -16.33
N GLY A 460 2.65 -9.79 -16.52
CA GLY A 460 3.51 -8.65 -16.79
C GLY A 460 4.48 -8.37 -15.65
N ALA A 461 4.01 -8.41 -14.40
CA ALA A 461 4.85 -8.19 -13.22
C ALA A 461 5.91 -9.30 -13.06
N VAL A 462 5.55 -10.56 -13.31
CA VAL A 462 6.50 -11.68 -13.35
C VAL A 462 7.54 -11.49 -14.44
N LEU A 463 7.14 -11.09 -15.66
CA LEU A 463 8.08 -10.83 -16.75
C LEU A 463 9.05 -9.69 -16.43
N VAL A 464 8.55 -8.58 -15.87
CA VAL A 464 9.39 -7.45 -15.43
C VAL A 464 10.36 -7.89 -14.34
N GLY A 465 9.89 -8.61 -13.32
CA GLY A 465 10.73 -9.09 -12.22
C GLY A 465 11.81 -10.08 -12.69
N LEU A 466 11.46 -11.04 -13.55
CA LEU A 466 12.41 -11.96 -14.16
C LEU A 466 13.45 -11.19 -14.97
N LEU A 467 13.03 -10.34 -15.89
CA LEU A 467 13.96 -9.58 -16.72
C LEU A 467 14.96 -8.78 -15.87
N GLN A 468 14.49 -8.07 -14.84
CA GLN A 468 15.38 -7.32 -13.96
C GLN A 468 16.42 -8.21 -13.29
N GLN A 469 16.00 -9.34 -12.71
CA GLN A 469 16.91 -10.20 -11.97
C GLN A 469 17.90 -10.92 -12.88
N PHE A 470 17.50 -11.29 -14.09
CA PHE A 470 18.43 -11.80 -15.10
C PHE A 470 19.48 -10.75 -15.48
N ILE A 471 19.08 -9.52 -15.78
CA ILE A 471 20.04 -8.44 -16.12
C ILE A 471 20.97 -8.12 -14.93
N ILE A 472 20.44 -8.07 -13.70
CA ILE A 472 21.25 -7.89 -12.49
C ILE A 472 22.28 -9.01 -12.36
N LYS A 473 21.85 -10.27 -12.54
CA LYS A 473 22.76 -11.41 -12.43
C LYS A 473 23.82 -11.40 -13.53
N TYR A 474 23.49 -11.05 -14.77
CA TYR A 474 24.49 -10.84 -15.84
C TYR A 474 25.44 -9.69 -15.56
N GLY A 475 25.00 -8.63 -14.89
CA GLY A 475 25.89 -7.59 -14.38
C GLY A 475 26.97 -8.14 -13.44
N GLN A 476 26.67 -9.21 -12.70
CA GLN A 476 27.60 -9.86 -11.77
C GLN A 476 28.51 -10.89 -12.45
N ILE A 477 27.94 -11.82 -13.22
CA ILE A 477 28.69 -12.92 -13.86
C ILE A 477 29.38 -12.51 -15.16
N GLY A 478 28.85 -11.50 -15.86
CA GLY A 478 29.28 -11.09 -17.20
C GLY A 478 28.75 -12.00 -18.31
N ILE A 479 28.69 -11.45 -19.53
CA ILE A 479 28.29 -12.15 -20.75
C ILE A 479 29.56 -12.40 -21.58
N ASN A 480 29.87 -13.66 -21.84
CA ASN A 480 31.00 -14.02 -22.69
C ASN A 480 30.61 -13.84 -24.16
N LEU A 481 31.10 -12.75 -24.76
CA LEU A 481 30.90 -12.45 -26.17
C LEU A 481 32.14 -12.92 -26.95
N PRO A 482 31.98 -13.63 -28.08
CA PRO A 482 33.11 -14.25 -28.80
C PRO A 482 34.11 -13.21 -29.37
N PHE A 483 33.75 -11.93 -29.38
CA PHE A 483 34.56 -10.83 -29.90
C PHE A 483 35.19 -9.94 -28.81
N LEU A 484 34.95 -10.21 -27.52
CA LEU A 484 35.55 -9.47 -26.40
C LEU A 484 36.48 -10.39 -25.60
N ALA A 485 37.64 -9.87 -25.20
CA ALA A 485 38.57 -10.58 -24.32
C ALA A 485 38.07 -10.63 -22.86
N GLU A 486 37.21 -9.68 -22.47
CA GLU A 486 36.60 -9.63 -21.14
C GLU A 486 35.07 -9.83 -21.22
N PRO A 487 34.46 -10.48 -20.22
CA PRO A 487 33.01 -10.63 -20.16
C PRO A 487 32.31 -9.27 -20.11
N PHE A 488 31.35 -9.04 -21.01
CA PHE A 488 30.54 -7.82 -20.99
C PHE A 488 29.64 -7.81 -19.76
N LYS A 489 29.82 -6.84 -18.86
CA LYS A 489 28.99 -6.67 -17.67
C LYS A 489 28.04 -5.49 -17.87
N PRO A 490 26.72 -5.72 -17.95
CA PRO A 490 25.73 -4.66 -17.97
C PRO A 490 25.91 -3.70 -16.78
N SER A 491 25.98 -2.39 -17.07
CA SER A 491 25.97 -1.36 -16.04
C SER A 491 24.63 -1.34 -15.29
N PRO A 492 24.59 -0.95 -14.00
CA PRO A 492 23.34 -0.93 -13.22
C PRO A 492 22.16 -0.17 -13.87
N PRO A 493 22.35 0.97 -14.57
CA PRO A 493 21.26 1.66 -15.26
C PRO A 493 20.58 0.87 -16.39
N LEU A 494 21.21 -0.20 -16.91
CA LEU A 494 20.60 -1.05 -17.94
C LEU A 494 19.41 -1.87 -17.40
N VAL A 495 19.34 -2.09 -16.09
CA VAL A 495 18.24 -2.85 -15.47
C VAL A 495 16.89 -2.18 -15.72
N PRO A 496 16.63 -0.93 -15.29
CA PRO A 496 15.36 -0.25 -15.60
C PRO A 496 15.17 -0.01 -17.10
N ALA A 497 16.24 0.34 -17.84
CA ALA A 497 16.16 0.57 -19.28
C ALA A 497 15.68 -0.67 -20.06
N SER A 498 16.15 -1.87 -19.69
CA SER A 498 15.72 -3.12 -20.32
C SER A 498 14.23 -3.39 -20.14
N THR A 499 13.66 -3.06 -18.97
CA THR A 499 12.23 -3.24 -18.71
C THR A 499 11.35 -2.29 -19.52
N VAL A 500 11.79 -1.04 -19.69
CA VAL A 500 11.12 -0.06 -20.55
C VAL A 500 11.22 -0.48 -22.01
N LEU A 501 12.39 -0.93 -22.46
CA LEU A 501 12.59 -1.42 -23.82
C LEU A 501 11.71 -2.64 -24.12
N LEU A 502 11.56 -3.58 -23.17
CA LEU A 502 10.64 -4.70 -23.28
C LEU A 502 9.19 -4.21 -23.44
N MET A 503 8.76 -3.23 -22.64
CA MET A 503 7.43 -2.62 -22.77
C MET A 503 7.23 -2.00 -24.14
N VAL A 504 8.19 -1.21 -24.64
CA VAL A 504 8.10 -0.59 -25.97
C VAL A 504 7.97 -1.64 -27.06
N ILE A 505 8.80 -2.69 -27.04
CA ILE A 505 8.74 -3.79 -28.00
C ILE A 505 7.37 -4.48 -27.95
N ILE A 506 6.87 -4.79 -26.76
CA ILE A 506 5.58 -5.45 -26.60
C ILE A 506 4.44 -4.55 -27.09
N LEU A 507 4.43 -3.26 -26.79
CA LEU A 507 3.39 -2.35 -27.25
C LEU A 507 3.42 -2.11 -28.77
N LEU A 508 4.60 -2.11 -29.40
CA LEU A 508 4.72 -2.01 -30.86
C LEU A 508 4.13 -3.25 -31.58
N ILE A 509 4.24 -4.44 -30.98
CA ILE A 509 3.73 -5.69 -31.57
C ILE A 509 2.29 -5.98 -31.12
N LEU A 510 1.97 -5.65 -29.87
CA LEU A 510 0.72 -5.93 -29.14
C LEU A 510 0.31 -4.65 -28.37
N PRO A 511 -0.35 -3.68 -29.02
CA PRO A 511 -0.67 -2.38 -28.41
C PRO A 511 -1.61 -2.45 -27.19
N GLN A 512 -2.31 -3.56 -27.00
CA GLN A 512 -3.17 -3.80 -25.84
C GLN A 512 -2.47 -4.60 -24.71
N GLY A 513 -1.18 -4.91 -24.88
CA GLY A 513 -0.43 -5.83 -24.02
C GLY A 513 -0.70 -7.30 -24.32
N LEU A 514 -0.07 -8.19 -23.55
CA LEU A 514 -0.11 -9.64 -23.73
C LEU A 514 -1.51 -10.24 -23.54
N PHE A 515 -2.29 -9.73 -22.59
CA PHE A 515 -3.61 -10.25 -22.23
C PHE A 515 -4.72 -9.18 -22.30
N GLY A 516 -4.48 -8.06 -23.00
CA GLY A 516 -5.52 -7.07 -23.27
C GLY A 516 -6.59 -7.62 -24.22
N ARG A 517 -7.82 -7.14 -24.05
CA ARG A 517 -8.94 -7.46 -24.95
C ARG A 517 -9.08 -6.36 -25.99
N LYS A 518 -9.40 -6.77 -27.22
CA LYS A 518 -9.83 -5.84 -28.26
C LYS A 518 -11.25 -5.40 -27.92
N GLU A 519 -11.40 -4.12 -27.62
CA GLU A 519 -12.70 -3.43 -27.66
C GLU A 519 -13.25 -3.44 -29.08
#